data_AF-A0A368TKD6-F1
#
_entry.id   AF-A0A368TKD6-F1
#
_cell.length_a   1.000
_cell.length_b   1.000
_cell.length_c   1.000
_cell.angle_alpha   90.00
_cell.angle_beta   90.00
_cell.angle_gamma   90.00
#
_symmetry.space_group_name_H-M   'P 1'
#
loop_
_entity.id
_entity.type
_entity.pdbx_description
1 polymer ?
#
loop_
_entity_poly.entity_id
_entity_poly.type
_entity_poly.pdbx_seq_one_letter_code
_entity_poly.pdbx_strand_id
1 'polypeptide(L)'
;MLGEEKRGPRLEGAMARFMSSNHSARVIALSATIANVEEFGDWLHACVIQSDWRPVPLKEEVFLEKDDREIVERVIADIKRGSQVLVFVNTKRGAASFARKISAQLRMESEGLNVLAEKVDIGVDDLVEIVRCGVAYNNSWLHQEQRRAIEDSFRNRALKVICCTPTLAMGVSLPAKVVLIRNYKFFTFGRGNRADAVILGKAGFWSCRSA
;
A
#
# COMPACT_ATOMS: atom_id res chain seq x y z
N MET A 1 10.43 -2.36 10.92
CA MET A 1 10.04 -2.18 12.34
C MET A 1 11.25 -2.17 13.27
N LEU A 2 12.11 -3.20 13.28
CA LEU A 2 13.35 -3.16 14.07
C LEU A 2 14.36 -2.13 13.54
N GLY A 3 14.50 -2.00 12.22
CA GLY A 3 15.33 -0.94 11.61
C GLY A 3 14.72 0.48 11.63
N GLU A 4 13.57 0.70 12.27
CA GLU A 4 13.00 2.05 12.38
C GLU A 4 13.55 2.79 13.59
N GLU A 5 14.14 3.95 13.39
CA GLU A 5 14.81 4.75 14.43
C GLU A 5 13.98 5.01 15.70
N LYS A 6 12.66 5.22 15.57
CA LYS A 6 11.78 5.49 16.73
C LYS A 6 11.24 4.24 17.41
N ARG A 7 11.03 3.15 16.65
CA ARG A 7 10.32 1.95 17.13
C ARG A 7 11.26 0.80 17.42
N GLY A 8 12.37 0.71 16.70
CA GLY A 8 13.39 -0.32 16.80
C GLY A 8 13.94 -0.48 18.20
N PRO A 9 14.56 0.56 18.79
CA PRO A 9 15.16 0.46 20.12
C PRO A 9 14.14 0.10 21.22
N ARG A 10 12.88 0.53 21.07
CA ARG A 10 11.81 0.19 22.02
C ARG A 10 11.42 -1.28 21.92
N LEU A 11 11.29 -1.80 20.69
CA LEU A 11 10.95 -3.19 20.44
C LEU A 11 12.08 -4.12 20.88
N GLU A 12 13.32 -3.79 20.56
CA GLU A 12 14.51 -4.52 20.98
C GLU A 12 14.61 -4.60 22.50
N GLY A 13 14.50 -3.46 23.20
CA GLY A 13 14.52 -3.43 24.65
C GLY A 13 13.34 -4.19 25.29
N ALA A 14 12.17 -4.18 24.67
CA ALA A 14 11.03 -4.96 25.13
C ALA A 14 11.25 -6.48 24.96
N MET A 15 11.81 -6.90 23.81
CA MET A 15 12.14 -8.29 23.52
C MET A 15 13.23 -8.82 24.46
N ALA A 16 14.31 -8.05 24.66
CA ALA A 16 15.40 -8.43 25.57
C ALA A 16 14.90 -8.67 27.01
N ARG A 17 14.06 -7.75 27.53
CA ARG A 17 13.43 -7.93 28.85
C ARG A 17 12.51 -9.14 28.90
N PHE A 18 11.69 -9.33 27.88
CA PHE A 18 10.76 -10.46 27.82
C PHE A 18 11.49 -11.80 27.84
N MET A 19 12.54 -11.95 27.03
CA MET A 19 13.36 -13.17 26.96
C MET A 19 14.17 -13.40 28.24
N SER A 20 14.64 -12.32 28.87
CA SER A 20 15.36 -12.39 30.16
C SER A 20 14.48 -12.91 31.30
N SER A 21 13.18 -12.59 31.31
CA SER A 21 12.25 -13.03 32.36
C SER A 21 11.49 -14.32 32.02
N ASN A 22 11.46 -14.75 30.76
CA ASN A 22 10.68 -15.91 30.31
C ASN A 22 11.55 -16.91 29.53
N HIS A 23 12.43 -17.62 30.24
CA HIS A 23 13.37 -18.57 29.63
C HIS A 23 12.71 -19.77 28.91
N SER A 24 11.45 -20.09 29.23
CA SER A 24 10.69 -21.16 28.58
C SER A 24 9.85 -20.69 27.39
N ALA A 25 9.81 -19.40 27.09
CA ALA A 25 9.00 -18.87 26.01
C ALA A 25 9.58 -19.27 24.64
N ARG A 26 8.73 -19.80 23.75
CA ARG A 26 9.10 -20.03 22.35
C ARG A 26 8.91 -18.72 21.58
N VAL A 27 10.01 -18.18 21.04
CA VAL A 27 9.98 -16.99 20.18
C VAL A 27 9.87 -17.44 18.73
N ILE A 28 8.86 -16.91 18.02
CA ILE A 28 8.71 -17.06 16.56
C ILE A 28 8.74 -15.65 15.98
N ALA A 29 9.80 -15.33 15.23
CA ALA A 29 9.97 -14.03 14.59
C ALA A 29 9.65 -14.13 13.11
N LEU A 30 8.80 -13.21 12.61
CA LEU A 30 8.48 -13.08 11.20
C LEU A 30 9.06 -11.75 10.68
N SER A 31 9.86 -11.83 9.63
CA SER A 31 10.47 -10.66 9.01
C SER A 31 10.32 -10.71 7.48
N ALA A 32 10.35 -9.54 6.85
CA ALA A 32 10.73 -9.44 5.45
C ALA A 32 12.22 -9.79 5.26
N THR A 33 12.69 -9.92 4.03
CA THR A 33 14.10 -10.18 3.72
C THR A 33 15.00 -9.12 4.36
N ILE A 34 15.92 -9.54 5.24
CA ILE A 34 16.91 -8.69 5.91
C ILE A 34 18.30 -9.23 5.62
N ALA A 35 19.27 -8.33 5.45
CA ALA A 35 20.63 -8.70 5.09
C ALA A 35 21.39 -9.44 6.21
N ASN A 36 21.08 -9.15 7.47
CA ASN A 36 21.76 -9.69 8.65
C ASN A 36 20.89 -10.68 9.44
N VAL A 37 20.18 -11.57 8.74
CA VAL A 37 19.26 -12.51 9.40
C VAL A 37 19.95 -13.44 10.39
N GLU A 38 21.20 -13.83 10.11
CA GLU A 38 21.95 -14.79 10.94
C GLU A 38 22.28 -14.17 12.30
N GLU A 39 22.73 -12.91 12.32
CA GLU A 39 22.96 -12.15 13.56
C GLU A 39 21.67 -12.07 14.42
N PHE A 40 20.53 -11.90 13.77
CA PHE A 40 19.24 -11.89 14.45
C PHE A 40 18.83 -13.28 14.96
N GLY A 41 19.12 -14.34 14.20
CA GLY A 41 18.92 -15.72 14.63
C GLY A 41 19.73 -16.04 15.87
N ASP A 42 21.01 -15.68 15.87
CA ASP A 42 21.92 -15.86 17.00
C ASP A 42 21.46 -15.09 18.24
N TRP A 43 21.09 -13.82 18.07
CA TRP A 43 20.57 -12.99 19.17
C TRP A 43 19.28 -13.55 19.78
N LEU A 44 18.40 -14.14 18.97
CA LEU A 44 17.16 -14.74 19.41
C LEU A 44 17.30 -16.21 19.86
N HIS A 45 18.50 -16.80 19.72
CA HIS A 45 18.73 -18.23 19.87
C HIS A 45 17.74 -19.08 19.04
N ALA A 46 17.48 -18.64 17.80
CA ALA A 46 16.46 -19.20 16.93
C ALA A 46 17.07 -19.77 15.65
N CYS A 47 16.49 -20.88 15.15
CA CYS A 47 16.80 -21.39 13.83
C CYS A 47 16.25 -20.45 12.76
N VAL A 48 17.11 -20.03 11.84
CA VAL A 48 16.75 -19.17 10.72
C VAL A 48 16.14 -20.01 9.60
N ILE A 49 14.96 -19.62 9.15
CA ILE A 49 14.30 -20.18 7.95
C ILE A 49 14.15 -19.05 6.94
N GLN A 50 14.87 -19.14 5.83
CA GLN A 50 14.76 -18.22 4.71
C GLN A 50 13.98 -18.86 3.56
N SER A 51 13.12 -18.08 2.93
CA SER A 51 12.42 -18.48 1.72
C SER A 51 12.08 -17.26 0.88
N ASP A 52 12.43 -17.31 -0.40
CA ASP A 52 12.03 -16.33 -1.41
C ASP A 52 10.74 -16.76 -2.15
N TRP A 53 10.10 -17.85 -1.70
CA TRP A 53 8.90 -18.36 -2.33
C TRP A 53 7.74 -17.37 -2.22
N ARG A 54 7.05 -17.15 -3.35
CA ARG A 54 5.82 -16.35 -3.42
C ARG A 54 4.71 -17.14 -4.12
N PRO A 55 3.47 -17.09 -3.60
CA PRO A 55 2.32 -17.70 -4.28
C PRO A 55 2.08 -17.12 -5.69
N VAL A 56 2.38 -15.83 -5.87
CA VAL A 56 2.26 -15.12 -7.16
C VAL A 56 3.60 -14.45 -7.45
N PRO A 57 4.27 -14.77 -8.58
CA PRO A 57 5.50 -14.10 -8.99
C PRO A 57 5.30 -12.60 -9.13
N LEU A 58 6.26 -11.82 -8.66
CA LEU A 58 6.26 -10.38 -8.81
C LEU A 58 7.08 -10.00 -10.05
N LYS A 59 6.46 -9.23 -10.96
CA LYS A 59 7.17 -8.59 -12.07
C LYS A 59 7.36 -7.12 -11.74
N GLU A 60 8.60 -6.67 -11.73
CA GLU A 60 8.97 -5.28 -11.47
C GLU A 60 9.33 -4.59 -12.78
N GLU A 61 8.79 -3.39 -12.99
CA GLU A 61 9.07 -2.55 -14.16
C GLU A 61 9.33 -1.12 -13.68
N VAL A 62 10.38 -0.48 -14.20
CA VAL A 62 10.65 0.94 -13.97
C VAL A 62 10.22 1.72 -15.19
N PHE A 63 9.28 2.64 -15.00
CA PHE A 63 8.75 3.51 -16.04
C PHE A 63 9.19 4.95 -15.76
N LEU A 64 9.92 5.56 -16.70
CA LEU A 64 10.55 6.87 -16.52
C LEU A 64 9.78 7.93 -17.31
N GLU A 65 8.68 8.42 -16.72
CA GLU A 65 7.91 9.49 -17.34
C GLU A 65 7.95 10.81 -16.58
N LYS A 66 7.96 11.89 -17.36
CA LYS A 66 7.94 13.26 -16.84
C LYS A 66 6.53 13.79 -16.65
N ASP A 67 5.56 13.28 -17.41
CA ASP A 67 4.17 13.70 -17.38
C ASP A 67 3.27 12.62 -16.76
N ASP A 68 2.29 13.07 -15.99
CA ASP A 68 1.24 12.20 -15.44
C ASP A 68 0.37 11.60 -16.54
N ARG A 69 0.30 12.22 -17.72
CA ARG A 69 -0.53 11.75 -18.83
C ARG A 69 -0.25 10.29 -19.18
N GLU A 70 1.01 9.95 -19.46
CA GLU A 70 1.40 8.60 -19.86
C GLU A 70 1.20 7.59 -18.72
N ILE A 71 1.43 8.03 -17.49
CA ILE A 71 1.18 7.22 -16.29
C ILE A 71 -0.32 6.90 -16.18
N VAL A 72 -1.20 7.88 -16.41
CA VAL A 72 -2.66 7.69 -16.41
C VAL A 72 -3.09 6.75 -17.53
N GLU A 73 -2.54 6.92 -18.74
CA GLU A 73 -2.82 6.05 -19.89
C GLU A 73 -2.44 4.59 -19.58
N ARG A 74 -1.30 4.35 -18.93
CA ARG A 74 -0.89 3.02 -18.46
C ARG A 74 -1.88 2.43 -17.43
N VAL A 75 -2.28 3.21 -16.43
CA VAL A 75 -3.27 2.78 -15.43
C VAL A 75 -4.59 2.39 -16.10
N ILE A 76 -5.07 3.19 -17.05
CA ILE A 76 -6.30 2.91 -17.80
C ILE A 76 -6.15 1.64 -18.65
N ALA A 77 -4.99 1.42 -19.28
CA ALA A 77 -4.72 0.20 -20.04
C ALA A 77 -4.78 -1.05 -19.14
N ASP A 78 -4.23 -0.98 -17.93
CA ASP A 78 -4.27 -2.08 -16.97
C ASP A 78 -5.70 -2.37 -16.48
N ILE A 79 -6.51 -1.33 -16.27
CA ILE A 79 -7.95 -1.46 -15.93
C ILE A 79 -8.73 -2.11 -17.08
N LYS A 80 -8.49 -1.70 -18.32
CA LYS A 80 -9.11 -2.30 -19.52
C LYS A 80 -8.76 -3.79 -19.67
N ARG A 81 -7.61 -4.22 -19.16
CA ARG A 81 -7.20 -5.64 -19.06
C ARG A 81 -7.84 -6.37 -17.86
N GLY A 82 -8.75 -5.73 -17.14
CA GLY A 82 -9.45 -6.28 -15.97
C GLY A 82 -8.65 -6.22 -14.67
N SER A 83 -7.54 -5.49 -14.62
CA SER A 83 -6.70 -5.38 -13.42
C SER A 83 -7.24 -4.34 -12.44
N GLN A 84 -6.97 -4.56 -11.15
CA GLN A 84 -7.10 -3.52 -10.13
C GLN A 84 -5.72 -2.92 -9.84
N VAL A 85 -5.70 -1.61 -9.65
CA VAL A 85 -4.47 -0.82 -9.52
C VAL A 85 -4.43 -0.07 -8.20
N LEU A 86 -3.37 -0.27 -7.42
CA LEU A 86 -3.05 0.59 -6.28
C LEU A 86 -1.99 1.60 -6.70
N VAL A 87 -2.29 2.89 -6.56
CA VAL A 87 -1.35 3.97 -6.88
C VAL A 87 -0.85 4.60 -5.60
N PHE A 88 0.44 4.49 -5.32
CA PHE A 88 1.12 5.16 -4.22
C PHE A 88 1.67 6.51 -4.65
N VAL A 89 1.34 7.53 -3.88
CA VAL A 89 1.79 8.92 -4.05
C VAL A 89 2.21 9.51 -2.70
N ASN A 90 2.93 10.62 -2.75
CA ASN A 90 3.68 11.07 -1.55
C ASN A 90 2.90 12.02 -0.66
N THR A 91 1.80 12.58 -1.16
CA THR A 91 0.99 13.54 -0.42
C THR A 91 -0.49 13.21 -0.55
N LYS A 92 -1.25 13.56 0.49
CA LYS A 92 -2.72 13.39 0.50
C LYS A 92 -3.39 14.18 -0.63
N ARG A 93 -2.92 15.42 -0.88
CA ARG A 93 -3.33 16.24 -2.04
C ARG A 93 -3.01 15.56 -3.37
N GLY A 94 -1.81 14.99 -3.48
CA GLY A 94 -1.38 14.26 -4.66
C GLY A 94 -2.27 13.06 -4.95
N ALA A 95 -2.79 12.38 -3.91
CA ALA A 95 -3.68 11.24 -4.07
C ALA A 95 -5.02 11.66 -4.67
N ALA A 96 -5.65 12.70 -4.11
CA ALA A 96 -6.89 13.25 -4.64
C ALA A 96 -6.69 13.82 -6.06
N SER A 97 -5.60 14.57 -6.28
CA SER A 97 -5.29 15.15 -7.59
C SER A 97 -5.05 14.08 -8.66
N PHE A 98 -4.33 13.01 -8.34
CA PHE A 98 -4.08 11.94 -9.30
C PHE A 98 -5.33 11.10 -9.57
N ALA A 99 -6.13 10.82 -8.54
CA ALA A 99 -7.43 10.19 -8.70
C ALA A 99 -8.34 10.96 -9.66
N ARG A 100 -8.39 12.30 -9.53
CA ARG A 100 -9.13 13.17 -10.47
C ARG A 100 -8.64 13.07 -11.92
N LYS A 101 -7.33 12.97 -12.14
CA LYS A 101 -6.77 12.80 -13.49
C LYS A 101 -7.21 11.48 -14.14
N ILE A 102 -7.23 10.40 -13.34
CA ILE A 102 -7.68 9.09 -13.81
C ILE A 102 -9.19 9.09 -14.05
N SER A 103 -10.00 9.62 -13.12
CA SER A 103 -11.46 9.64 -13.23
C SER A 103 -11.96 10.49 -14.40
N ALA A 104 -11.21 11.52 -14.80
CA ALA A 104 -11.54 12.32 -15.98
C ALA A 104 -11.47 11.54 -17.30
N GLN A 105 -10.71 10.44 -17.35
CA GLN A 105 -10.49 9.63 -18.54
C GLN A 105 -11.06 8.21 -18.43
N LEU A 106 -11.63 7.86 -17.27
CA LEU A 106 -12.23 6.56 -16.99
C LEU A 106 -13.72 6.72 -16.73
N ARG A 107 -14.53 5.87 -17.36
CA ARG A 107 -15.98 5.77 -17.08
C ARG A 107 -16.32 4.32 -16.82
N MET A 108 -16.88 4.06 -15.65
CA MET A 108 -17.27 2.73 -15.19
C MET A 108 -18.53 2.88 -14.35
N GLU A 109 -19.68 3.11 -14.96
CA GLU A 109 -20.92 3.16 -14.19
C GLU A 109 -21.33 1.73 -13.80
N SER A 110 -21.57 1.51 -12.50
CA SER A 110 -22.09 0.23 -12.00
C SER A 110 -22.85 0.43 -10.71
N GLU A 111 -23.79 -0.48 -10.42
CA GLU A 111 -24.60 -0.43 -9.20
C GLU A 111 -23.75 -0.46 -7.93
N GLY A 112 -22.69 -1.28 -7.92
CA GLY A 112 -21.77 -1.34 -6.77
C GLY A 112 -21.01 -0.03 -6.52
N LEU A 113 -20.81 0.79 -7.56
CA LEU A 113 -20.19 2.11 -7.42
C LEU A 113 -21.20 3.17 -6.99
N ASN A 114 -22.47 3.06 -7.38
CA ASN A 114 -23.54 3.93 -6.86
C ASN A 114 -23.72 3.73 -5.35
N VAL A 115 -23.77 2.47 -4.89
CA VAL A 115 -23.83 2.15 -3.46
C VAL A 115 -22.60 2.65 -2.70
N LEU A 116 -21.41 2.57 -3.31
CA LEU A 116 -20.21 3.15 -2.70
C LEU A 116 -20.31 4.68 -2.64
N ALA A 117 -20.80 5.33 -3.69
CA ALA A 117 -20.93 6.77 -3.80
C ALA A 117 -21.80 7.33 -2.66
N GLU A 118 -22.93 6.68 -2.35
CA GLU A 118 -23.78 7.04 -1.20
C GLU A 118 -23.06 6.91 0.14
N LYS A 119 -22.25 5.84 0.32
CA LYS A 119 -21.51 5.61 1.57
C LYS A 119 -20.36 6.60 1.79
N VAL A 120 -19.85 7.23 0.73
CA VAL A 120 -18.74 8.17 0.82
C VAL A 120 -19.16 9.63 0.79
N ASP A 121 -20.46 9.91 0.61
CA ASP A 121 -21.06 11.25 0.55
C ASP A 121 -21.12 11.90 1.94
N ILE A 122 -19.95 12.19 2.49
CA ILE A 122 -19.77 12.79 3.82
C ILE A 122 -18.70 13.88 3.70
N GLY A 123 -19.14 15.12 3.49
CA GLY A 123 -18.32 16.33 3.62
C GLY A 123 -17.14 16.47 2.66
N VAL A 124 -17.10 15.71 1.56
CA VAL A 124 -16.02 15.71 0.57
C VAL A 124 -16.59 15.77 -0.84
N ASP A 125 -16.54 16.96 -1.44
CA ASP A 125 -17.34 17.29 -2.63
C ASP A 125 -16.94 16.52 -3.90
N ASP A 126 -15.68 16.09 -4.05
CA ASP A 126 -15.21 15.44 -5.30
C ASP A 126 -15.20 13.90 -5.25
N LEU A 127 -15.29 13.30 -4.05
CA LEU A 127 -15.08 11.86 -3.90
C LEU A 127 -16.21 11.02 -4.51
N VAL A 128 -17.46 11.50 -4.41
CA VAL A 128 -18.65 10.84 -4.95
C VAL A 128 -18.52 10.64 -6.46
N GLU A 129 -18.19 11.72 -7.19
CA GLU A 129 -18.01 11.69 -8.64
C GLU A 129 -16.82 10.83 -9.07
N ILE A 130 -15.71 10.91 -8.35
CA ILE A 130 -14.52 10.09 -8.62
C ILE A 130 -14.85 8.59 -8.45
N VAL A 131 -15.61 8.24 -7.42
CA VAL A 131 -16.07 6.88 -7.13
C VAL A 131 -16.97 6.34 -8.23
N ARG A 132 -17.89 7.15 -8.77
CA ARG A 132 -18.75 6.74 -9.90
C ARG A 132 -17.95 6.37 -11.14
N CYS A 133 -16.74 6.89 -11.30
CA CYS A 133 -15.81 6.51 -12.37
C CYS A 133 -15.01 5.21 -12.07
N GLY A 134 -15.18 4.58 -10.90
CA GLY A 134 -14.43 3.40 -10.48
C GLY A 134 -13.06 3.70 -9.86
N VAL A 135 -12.81 4.95 -9.48
CA VAL A 135 -11.57 5.44 -8.87
C VAL A 135 -11.86 5.94 -7.46
N ALA A 136 -10.91 5.86 -6.54
CA ALA A 136 -10.99 6.59 -5.27
C ALA A 136 -9.61 7.04 -4.82
N TYR A 137 -9.57 7.94 -3.84
CA TYR A 137 -8.37 8.14 -3.03
C TYR A 137 -8.60 7.69 -1.60
N ASN A 138 -7.58 7.12 -0.96
CA ASN A 138 -7.64 6.70 0.45
C ASN A 138 -6.46 7.29 1.22
N ASN A 139 -6.76 8.20 2.13
CA ASN A 139 -5.79 8.78 3.05
C ASN A 139 -6.50 9.27 4.33
N SER A 140 -5.74 9.75 5.30
CA SER A 140 -6.27 10.16 6.62
C SER A 140 -7.07 11.47 6.64
N TRP A 141 -7.39 12.07 5.49
CA TRP A 141 -8.41 13.12 5.40
C TRP A 141 -9.84 12.56 5.36
N LEU A 142 -9.99 11.29 5.00
CA LEU A 142 -11.29 10.62 4.99
C LEU A 142 -11.62 10.04 6.37
N HIS A 143 -12.91 10.08 6.71
CA HIS A 143 -13.43 9.40 7.88
C HIS A 143 -13.14 7.89 7.81
N GLN A 144 -13.09 7.23 8.97
CA GLN A 144 -12.82 5.79 9.02
C GLN A 144 -13.87 4.98 8.24
N GLU A 145 -15.13 5.43 8.26
CA GLU A 145 -16.23 4.79 7.54
C GLU A 145 -16.04 4.87 6.01
N GLN A 146 -15.68 6.05 5.49
CA GLN A 146 -15.37 6.24 4.07
C GLN A 146 -14.20 5.34 3.62
N ARG A 147 -13.13 5.27 4.42
CA ARG A 147 -11.97 4.41 4.11
C ARG A 147 -12.34 2.93 4.09
N ARG A 148 -13.12 2.47 5.07
CA ARG A 148 -13.63 1.09 5.10
C ARG A 148 -14.49 0.78 3.88
N ALA A 149 -15.42 1.68 3.52
CA ALA A 149 -16.28 1.49 2.35
C ALA A 149 -15.46 1.39 1.04
N ILE A 150 -14.44 2.24 0.88
CA ILE A 150 -13.52 2.20 -0.27
C ILE A 150 -12.73 0.88 -0.31
N GLU A 151 -12.18 0.45 0.82
CA GLU A 151 -11.41 -0.79 0.94
C GLU A 151 -12.27 -2.03 0.65
N ASP A 152 -13.51 -2.06 1.14
CA ASP A 152 -14.44 -3.16 0.91
C ASP A 152 -14.90 -3.22 -0.55
N SER A 153 -15.22 -2.07 -1.16
CA SER A 153 -15.59 -2.00 -2.57
C SER A 153 -14.46 -2.43 -3.50
N PHE A 154 -13.21 -2.09 -3.14
CA PHE A 154 -12.03 -2.58 -3.85
C PHE A 154 -11.85 -4.09 -3.67
N ARG A 155 -12.03 -4.63 -2.47
CA ARG A 155 -11.97 -6.09 -2.23
C ARG A 155 -13.04 -6.84 -3.04
N ASN A 156 -14.22 -6.25 -3.19
CA ASN A 156 -15.34 -6.79 -3.97
C ASN A 156 -15.23 -6.51 -5.48
N ARG A 157 -14.12 -5.94 -5.95
CA ARG A 157 -13.82 -5.64 -7.36
C ARG A 157 -14.75 -4.64 -8.04
N ALA A 158 -15.64 -3.98 -7.31
CA ALA A 158 -16.44 -2.88 -7.84
C ALA A 158 -15.54 -1.67 -8.14
N LEU A 159 -14.68 -1.30 -7.19
CA LEU A 159 -13.68 -0.25 -7.37
C LEU A 159 -12.41 -0.79 -8.05
N LYS A 160 -11.89 -0.06 -9.05
CA LYS A 160 -10.71 -0.51 -9.83
C LYS A 160 -9.42 0.16 -9.42
N VAL A 161 -9.46 1.39 -8.92
CA VAL A 161 -8.26 2.15 -8.58
C VAL A 161 -8.38 2.80 -7.21
N ILE A 162 -7.32 2.67 -6.40
CA ILE A 162 -7.14 3.50 -5.20
C ILE A 162 -5.82 4.26 -5.30
N CYS A 163 -5.90 5.58 -5.24
CA CYS A 163 -4.76 6.48 -5.04
C CYS A 163 -4.53 6.71 -3.54
N CYS A 164 -3.36 6.39 -3.00
CA CYS A 164 -3.13 6.41 -1.57
C CYS A 164 -1.72 6.86 -1.18
N THR A 165 -1.58 7.25 0.08
CA THR A 165 -0.27 7.51 0.70
C THR A 165 0.33 6.20 1.24
N PRO A 166 1.67 6.11 1.41
CA PRO A 166 2.36 4.92 1.94
C PRO A 166 1.77 4.34 3.22
N THR A 167 1.10 5.17 4.03
CA THR A 167 0.44 4.75 5.26
C THR A 167 -0.62 3.68 5.05
N LEU A 168 -1.29 3.65 3.88
CA LEU A 168 -2.22 2.56 3.53
C LEU A 168 -1.47 1.23 3.46
N ALA A 169 -0.21 1.26 3.00
CA ALA A 169 0.62 0.07 2.91
C ALA A 169 0.93 -0.58 4.27
N MET A 170 0.69 0.14 5.36
CA MET A 170 1.09 -0.29 6.70
C MET A 170 0.04 -1.09 7.48
N GLY A 171 -1.22 -1.16 7.03
CA GLY A 171 -2.28 -1.71 7.88
C GLY A 171 -3.45 -2.41 7.19
N VAL A 172 -3.47 -2.54 5.87
CA VAL A 172 -4.60 -3.14 5.15
C VAL A 172 -4.08 -4.16 4.12
N SER A 173 -4.76 -5.29 3.95
CA SER A 173 -4.49 -6.22 2.85
C SER A 173 -5.50 -5.96 1.73
N LEU A 174 -5.03 -5.31 0.65
CA LEU A 174 -5.83 -5.05 -0.54
C LEU A 174 -5.26 -5.84 -1.72
N PRO A 175 -6.04 -6.75 -2.34
CA PRO A 175 -5.56 -7.54 -3.46
C PRO A 175 -5.51 -6.66 -4.71
N ALA A 176 -4.30 -6.37 -5.21
CA ALA A 176 -4.12 -5.61 -6.44
C ALA A 176 -3.14 -6.32 -7.36
N LYS A 177 -3.53 -6.48 -8.63
CA LYS A 177 -2.66 -7.07 -9.65
C LYS A 177 -1.53 -6.13 -10.05
N VAL A 178 -1.78 -4.82 -9.98
CA VAL A 178 -0.80 -3.79 -10.32
C VAL A 178 -0.64 -2.83 -9.15
N VAL A 179 0.61 -2.57 -8.79
CA VAL A 179 0.99 -1.50 -7.85
C VAL A 179 1.84 -0.51 -8.59
N LEU A 180 1.38 0.74 -8.67
CA LEU A 180 2.10 1.85 -9.27
C LEU A 180 2.67 2.73 -8.16
N ILE A 181 3.99 2.90 -8.13
CA ILE A 181 4.66 3.85 -7.24
C ILE A 181 4.99 5.09 -8.07
N ARG A 182 4.12 6.10 -8.04
CA ARG A 182 4.29 7.30 -8.87
C ARG A 182 5.51 8.11 -8.47
N ASN A 183 5.80 8.18 -7.18
CA ASN A 183 6.90 8.98 -6.66
C ASN A 183 7.77 8.09 -5.77
N TYR A 184 9.04 7.92 -6.15
CA TYR A 184 9.97 7.14 -5.33
C TYR A 184 10.63 7.97 -4.24
N LYS A 185 10.71 9.31 -4.37
CA LYS A 185 11.37 10.23 -3.42
C LYS A 185 10.40 10.97 -2.49
N PHE A 186 10.58 10.81 -1.19
CA PHE A 186 9.77 11.41 -0.13
C PHE A 186 10.56 12.45 0.63
N PHE A 187 9.93 13.60 0.87
CA PHE A 187 10.52 14.63 1.73
C PHE A 187 10.37 14.23 3.19
N THR A 188 11.50 14.10 3.88
CA THR A 188 11.54 13.91 5.33
C THR A 188 12.14 15.16 5.95
N PHE A 189 11.41 15.80 6.88
CA PHE A 189 11.90 16.97 7.60
C PHE A 189 13.22 16.65 8.31
N GLY A 190 14.26 17.46 8.07
CA GLY A 190 15.61 17.25 8.59
C GLY A 190 16.48 16.26 7.80
N ARG A 191 15.94 15.51 6.82
CA ARG A 191 16.69 14.52 6.02
C ARG A 191 16.59 14.70 4.49
N GLY A 192 15.77 15.64 4.02
CA GLY A 192 15.58 15.92 2.60
C GLY A 192 14.79 14.83 1.86
N ASN A 193 14.95 14.76 0.54
CA ASN A 193 14.25 13.79 -0.31
C ASN A 193 14.98 12.44 -0.35
N ARG A 194 14.36 11.37 0.14
CA ARG A 194 14.90 9.99 0.11
C ARG A 194 13.93 8.99 -0.51
N ALA A 195 14.46 7.87 -0.99
CA ALA A 195 13.62 6.75 -1.43
C ALA A 195 12.82 6.19 -0.24
N ASP A 196 11.52 5.92 -0.40
CA ASP A 196 10.74 5.23 0.64
C ASP A 196 10.81 3.71 0.45
N ALA A 197 11.66 3.09 1.25
CA ALA A 197 11.88 1.65 1.27
C ALA A 197 10.64 0.86 1.73
N VAL A 198 9.68 1.49 2.42
CA VAL A 198 8.49 0.80 2.94
C VAL A 198 7.58 0.37 1.79
N ILE A 199 7.37 1.22 0.79
CA ILE A 199 6.50 0.87 -0.34
C ILE A 199 7.18 -0.15 -1.25
N LEU A 200 8.47 0.04 -1.54
CA LEU A 200 9.24 -0.88 -2.39
C LEU A 200 9.29 -2.29 -1.78
N GLY A 201 9.58 -2.40 -0.48
CA GLY A 201 9.59 -3.70 0.21
C GLY A 201 8.20 -4.32 0.36
N LYS A 202 7.12 -3.51 0.30
CA LYS A 202 5.75 -3.98 0.41
C LYS A 202 5.06 -4.25 -0.91
N ALA A 203 5.56 -3.75 -2.04
CA ALA A 203 4.97 -3.97 -3.37
C ALA A 203 4.63 -5.45 -3.62
N GLY A 204 5.50 -6.35 -3.17
CA GLY A 204 5.29 -7.81 -3.26
C GLY A 204 4.24 -8.42 -2.32
N PHE A 205 3.71 -7.69 -1.32
CA PHE A 205 2.64 -8.16 -0.43
C PHE A 205 1.23 -7.83 -0.94
N TRP A 206 1.08 -6.96 -1.95
CA TRP A 206 -0.22 -6.57 -2.53
C TRP A 206 -0.66 -7.47 -3.68
N SER A 207 0.28 -8.21 -4.27
CA SER A 207 0.00 -9.25 -5.26
C SER A 207 -0.55 -10.49 -4.55
N CYS A 208 -1.83 -10.44 -4.19
CA CYS A 208 -2.51 -11.59 -3.61
C CYS A 208 -3.78 -11.92 -4.40
N ARG A 209 -3.55 -12.64 -5.51
CA ARG A 209 -4.32 -13.77 -6.05
C ARG A 209 -4.14 -13.82 -7.57
N SER A 210 -3.72 -14.98 -8.06
CA SER A 210 -3.91 -15.40 -9.44
C SER A 210 -5.38 -15.19 -9.80
N ALA A 211 -5.63 -14.48 -10.91
CA ALA A 211 -6.95 -14.45 -11.52
C ALA A 211 -7.32 -15.84 -12.05
#